data_AF-A0A8X8WM47-F1
#
_entry.id   AF-A0A8X8WM47-F1
#
_cell.length_a   1.000
_cell.length_b   1.000
_cell.length_c   1.000
_cell.angle_alpha   90.00
_cell.angle_beta   90.00
_cell.angle_gamma   90.00
#
_symmetry.space_group_name_H-M   'P 1'
#
loop_
_entity.id
_entity.type
_entity.pdbx_description
1 polymer ?
#
loop_
_entity_poly.entity_id
_entity_poly.type
_entity_poly.pdbx_seq_one_letter_code
_entity_poly.pdbx_strand_id
1 'polypeptide(L)'
;MQSRDKGHAMIRGKVSKSPHWFVGSLPVFTLSISLTLLLHHFSIPQKWKPLSSPSPPPSPSNPTSATPSSPPPTSPQLRPQSPPLPNIHAAISRTKKEETVENVKQELDSCHLIAAISYKGLTVSQFQELRTQLPETTKLLVAKNTLVYKAIEGIKWAALKPCMKGMNAWLFVHSEEIPAALKPYRTFQREKKLEENDFTGAVFEGKFYGPGEFKALENLPTRAEVYAQILGSIKGPASAVVGTIQAPARDFVLTLKAYCKKLEEEGQ
;
A
#
# COMPACT_ATOMS: atom_id res chain seq x y z
N MET A 1 47.48 -8.38 -49.67
CA MET A 1 47.31 -6.91 -49.71
C MET A 1 45.91 -6.56 -49.23
N GLN A 2 45.79 -6.13 -47.98
CA GLN A 2 44.58 -5.66 -47.32
C GLN A 2 44.48 -4.14 -47.48
N SER A 3 43.32 -3.62 -47.87
CA SER A 3 42.85 -2.29 -47.47
C SER A 3 41.33 -2.29 -47.66
N ARG A 4 40.52 -2.58 -46.63
CA ARG A 4 40.01 -1.65 -45.60
C ARG A 4 39.31 -0.44 -46.22
N ASP A 5 38.00 -0.56 -46.38
CA ASP A 5 37.10 0.57 -46.21
C ASP A 5 36.01 0.20 -45.19
N LYS A 6 36.13 0.81 -44.00
CA LYS A 6 35.18 0.77 -42.88
C LYS A 6 35.01 2.21 -42.42
N GLY A 7 33.85 2.80 -42.63
CA GLY A 7 33.41 4.06 -42.02
C GLY A 7 31.92 3.96 -41.72
N HIS A 8 31.55 3.30 -40.62
CA HIS A 8 31.16 3.90 -39.34
C HIS A 8 29.94 4.82 -39.40
N ALA A 9 28.83 4.24 -38.92
CA ALA A 9 27.64 4.90 -38.42
C ALA A 9 27.98 5.98 -37.37
N MET A 10 27.32 7.14 -37.45
CA MET A 10 27.32 8.11 -36.37
C MET A 10 25.89 8.40 -35.92
N ILE A 11 25.54 7.71 -34.84
CA ILE A 11 24.34 7.88 -34.01
C ILE A 11 24.53 9.16 -33.20
N ARG A 12 23.68 10.17 -33.39
CA ARG A 12 23.68 11.36 -32.52
C ARG A 12 23.04 11.03 -31.18
N GLY A 13 23.91 10.88 -30.19
CA GLY A 13 23.59 10.75 -28.78
C GLY A 13 23.10 12.04 -28.13
N LYS A 14 22.25 11.80 -27.15
CA LYS A 14 21.55 12.68 -26.20
C LYS A 14 22.54 13.38 -25.25
N VAL A 15 22.30 14.65 -24.89
CA VAL A 15 22.82 15.24 -23.64
C VAL A 15 21.70 16.02 -22.96
N SER A 16 21.30 15.53 -21.79
CA SER A 16 20.43 16.20 -20.83
C SER A 16 21.17 17.30 -20.09
N LYS A 17 20.47 18.38 -19.70
CA LYS A 17 20.75 19.12 -18.45
C LYS A 17 19.47 19.84 -18.00
N SER A 18 18.99 19.48 -16.81
CA SER A 18 18.10 20.27 -15.96
C SER A 18 18.86 20.61 -14.67
N PRO A 19 18.29 21.33 -13.70
CA PRO A 19 17.99 22.76 -13.67
C PRO A 19 18.89 23.48 -12.63
N HIS A 20 19.18 24.76 -12.83
CA HIS A 20 19.84 25.59 -11.80
C HIS A 20 18.81 26.46 -11.07
N TRP A 21 19.01 26.56 -9.76
CA TRP A 21 18.24 27.32 -8.77
C TRP A 21 18.63 28.80 -8.71
N PHE A 22 17.75 29.59 -8.05
CA PHE A 22 17.99 30.89 -7.37
C PHE A 22 18.14 32.12 -8.31
N VAL A 23 17.63 33.33 -8.07
CA VAL A 23 17.26 34.07 -6.84
C VAL A 23 16.25 35.19 -7.23
N GLY A 24 15.37 35.56 -6.30
CA GLY A 24 14.83 36.93 -6.19
C GLY A 24 13.31 37.00 -6.33
N SER A 25 12.54 37.69 -5.50
CA SER A 25 12.76 38.51 -4.31
C SER A 25 11.36 38.74 -3.72
N LEU A 26 11.20 38.70 -2.40
CA LEU A 26 9.95 39.08 -1.71
C LEU A 26 9.61 40.57 -1.91
N PRO A 27 8.33 40.99 -1.73
CA PRO A 27 7.86 41.43 -0.40
C PRO A 27 6.47 40.85 -0.04
N VAL A 28 6.25 40.27 1.14
CA VAL A 28 5.78 40.92 2.39
C VAL A 28 4.67 41.95 2.15
N PHE A 29 3.40 41.55 2.31
CA PHE A 29 2.34 42.42 2.82
C PHE A 29 1.29 41.58 3.56
N THR A 30 1.34 41.68 4.88
CA THR A 30 0.25 41.45 5.82
C THR A 30 -0.88 42.45 5.58
N LEU A 31 -2.15 42.04 5.59
CA LEU A 31 -3.20 42.70 6.37
C LEU A 31 -4.51 41.88 6.41
N SER A 32 -4.97 41.67 7.64
CA SER A 32 -6.31 41.24 8.05
C SER A 32 -7.35 42.34 7.77
N ILE A 33 -8.54 41.99 7.24
CA ILE A 33 -9.87 42.65 7.37
C ILE A 33 -10.88 41.67 6.72
N SER A 34 -11.63 40.85 7.46
CA SER A 34 -12.95 41.11 8.08
C SER A 34 -14.06 41.64 7.15
N LEU A 35 -15.04 40.76 6.89
CA LEU A 35 -16.49 40.99 6.88
C LEU A 35 -17.11 42.01 5.88
N THR A 36 -18.13 41.51 5.16
CA THR A 36 -19.45 42.14 4.89
C THR A 36 -19.83 42.34 3.40
N LEU A 37 -20.92 41.66 3.00
CA LEU A 37 -21.91 41.95 1.94
C LEU A 37 -21.44 42.29 0.51
N LEU A 38 -21.84 41.47 -0.48
CA LEU A 38 -22.94 41.83 -1.38
C LEU A 38 -23.45 40.61 -2.17
N LEU A 39 -24.75 40.37 -2.05
CA LEU A 39 -25.54 39.44 -2.88
C LEU A 39 -25.37 39.77 -4.37
N HIS A 40 -25.41 38.76 -5.24
CA HIS A 40 -26.45 38.64 -6.27
C HIS A 40 -26.39 37.27 -6.96
N HIS A 41 -27.53 36.59 -6.89
CA HIS A 41 -28.08 35.76 -7.97
C HIS A 41 -27.50 34.35 -8.19
N PHE A 42 -27.83 33.39 -7.32
CA PHE A 42 -28.00 32.02 -7.77
C PHE A 42 -29.24 31.37 -7.14
N SER A 43 -30.23 31.19 -8.01
CA SER A 43 -31.54 30.61 -7.77
C SER A 43 -31.42 29.11 -7.48
N ILE A 44 -31.99 28.64 -6.36
CA ILE A 44 -32.17 27.22 -6.05
C ILE A 44 -33.66 27.00 -5.76
N PRO A 45 -34.31 26.02 -6.41
CA PRO A 45 -35.76 25.85 -6.35
C PRO A 45 -36.26 25.25 -5.03
N GLN A 46 -37.39 25.82 -4.65
CA GLN A 46 -38.40 25.42 -3.68
C GLN A 46 -38.60 23.89 -3.53
N LYS A 47 -38.46 23.40 -2.29
CA LYS A 47 -39.55 22.85 -1.47
C LYS A 47 -38.93 22.20 -0.24
N TRP A 48 -39.49 22.51 0.93
CA TRP A 48 -39.86 21.59 2.04
C TRP A 48 -40.10 22.47 3.28
N LYS A 49 -41.36 22.55 3.72
CA LYS A 49 -41.78 23.21 4.97
C LYS A 49 -41.48 22.27 6.15
N PRO A 50 -40.79 22.71 7.21
CA PRO A 50 -40.83 22.02 8.49
C PRO A 50 -42.09 22.40 9.26
N LEU A 51 -42.82 21.37 9.71
CA LEU A 51 -44.00 21.49 10.57
C LEU A 51 -43.54 21.90 11.98
N SER A 52 -43.84 23.13 12.38
CA SER A 52 -43.70 23.60 13.74
C SER A 52 -44.67 22.85 14.66
N SER A 53 -44.12 22.23 15.71
CA SER A 53 -44.86 21.67 16.84
C SER A 53 -45.70 22.72 17.55
N PRO A 54 -47.01 22.50 17.82
CA PRO A 54 -47.73 23.32 18.77
C PRO A 54 -47.61 22.78 20.20
N SER A 55 -47.29 23.69 21.12
CA SER A 55 -47.34 23.56 22.58
C SER A 55 -48.78 23.34 23.10
N PRO A 56 -48.97 22.79 24.31
CA PRO A 56 -50.27 22.33 24.80
C PRO A 56 -51.16 23.48 25.32
N PRO A 57 -52.49 23.43 25.10
CA PRO A 57 -53.42 24.32 25.78
C PRO A 57 -53.77 23.84 27.21
N PRO A 58 -54.08 24.75 28.14
CA PRO A 58 -54.44 24.41 29.51
C PRO A 58 -55.86 23.81 29.62
N SER A 59 -56.00 22.85 30.54
CA SER A 59 -57.24 22.17 30.89
C SER A 59 -58.25 23.12 31.56
N PRO A 60 -59.51 23.16 31.12
CA PRO A 60 -60.62 23.62 31.94
C PRO A 60 -61.33 22.44 32.62
N SER A 61 -61.59 22.67 33.90
CA SER A 61 -62.36 21.90 34.87
C SER A 61 -63.70 21.35 34.38
N ASN A 62 -63.99 20.11 34.77
CA ASN A 62 -65.30 19.46 34.72
C ASN A 62 -66.42 20.31 35.34
N PRO A 63 -67.65 20.14 34.85
CA PRO A 63 -68.73 19.82 35.76
C PRO A 63 -69.46 18.51 35.41
N THR A 64 -69.86 17.88 36.50
CA THR A 64 -70.64 16.67 36.75
C THR A 64 -71.83 16.37 35.83
N SER A 65 -72.11 15.07 35.74
CA SER A 65 -73.37 14.36 35.41
C SER A 65 -73.77 14.17 33.94
N ALA A 66 -73.60 12.93 33.44
CA ALA A 66 -74.66 12.12 32.82
C ALA A 66 -74.16 10.70 32.46
N THR A 67 -74.74 9.70 33.13
CA THR A 67 -75.15 8.35 32.65
C THR A 67 -74.08 7.37 32.09
N PRO A 68 -74.00 6.11 32.62
CA PRO A 68 -73.13 5.08 32.07
C PRO A 68 -73.82 4.39 30.89
N SER A 69 -73.33 4.61 29.66
CA SER A 69 -73.62 3.73 28.53
C SER A 69 -72.37 2.89 28.21
N SER A 70 -72.48 1.61 28.51
CA SER A 70 -71.56 0.51 28.21
C SER A 70 -70.80 0.66 26.89
N PRO A 71 -69.47 0.41 26.85
CA PRO A 71 -68.73 0.35 25.60
C PRO A 71 -69.16 -0.90 24.79
N PRO A 72 -69.25 -0.81 23.45
CA PRO A 72 -69.49 -2.00 22.62
C PRO A 72 -68.31 -2.98 22.78
N PRO A 73 -68.55 -4.31 22.70
CA PRO A 73 -67.46 -5.28 22.74
C PRO A 73 -66.53 -5.00 21.56
N THR A 74 -65.37 -4.45 21.86
CA THR A 74 -64.31 -4.26 20.87
C THR A 74 -63.80 -5.66 20.56
N SER A 75 -64.16 -6.17 19.37
CA SER A 75 -63.62 -7.39 18.80
C SER A 75 -62.10 -7.41 18.98
N PRO A 76 -61.50 -8.54 19.38
CA PRO A 76 -60.06 -8.62 19.57
C PRO A 76 -59.39 -8.34 18.23
N GLN A 77 -58.84 -7.14 18.10
CA GLN A 77 -58.09 -6.73 16.93
C GLN A 77 -56.83 -7.61 16.91
N LEU A 78 -56.85 -8.65 16.07
CA LEU A 78 -55.69 -9.50 15.80
C LEU A 78 -54.54 -8.58 15.41
N ARG A 79 -53.59 -8.41 16.33
CA ARG A 79 -52.35 -7.65 16.07
C ARG A 79 -51.73 -8.28 14.82
N PRO A 80 -51.41 -7.51 13.77
CA PRO A 80 -50.74 -8.05 12.60
C PRO A 80 -49.49 -8.78 13.09
N GLN A 81 -49.46 -10.10 12.93
CA GLN A 81 -48.29 -10.90 13.23
C GLN A 81 -47.17 -10.32 12.37
N SER A 82 -46.10 -9.82 13.01
CA SER A 82 -44.92 -9.37 12.29
C SER A 82 -44.48 -10.52 11.37
N PRO A 83 -44.24 -10.26 10.06
CA PRO A 83 -43.80 -11.33 9.17
C PRO A 83 -42.56 -12.00 9.79
N PRO A 84 -42.49 -13.34 9.80
CA PRO A 84 -41.34 -14.03 10.35
C PRO A 84 -40.08 -13.53 9.63
N LEU A 85 -39.07 -13.16 10.41
CA LEU A 85 -37.83 -12.66 9.87
C LEU A 85 -37.26 -13.69 8.89
N PRO A 86 -36.75 -13.25 7.71
CA PRO A 86 -36.20 -14.18 6.73
C PRO A 86 -35.04 -14.96 7.36
N ASN A 87 -35.12 -16.28 7.29
CA ASN A 87 -34.08 -17.16 7.79
C ASN A 87 -32.82 -16.98 6.93
N ILE A 88 -31.76 -16.41 7.49
CA ILE A 88 -30.53 -16.07 6.76
C ILE A 88 -29.70 -17.35 6.57
N HIS A 89 -30.06 -18.17 5.58
CA HIS A 89 -29.35 -19.41 5.23
C HIS A 89 -27.93 -19.19 4.65
N ALA A 90 -27.56 -17.95 4.30
CA ALA A 90 -26.26 -17.60 3.70
C ALA A 90 -25.21 -17.10 4.70
N ALA A 91 -25.53 -17.02 6.00
CA ALA A 91 -24.57 -16.56 7.00
C ALA A 91 -23.59 -17.69 7.36
N ILE A 92 -22.29 -17.44 7.16
CA ILE A 92 -21.22 -18.36 7.60
C ILE A 92 -21.36 -18.58 9.12
N SER A 93 -21.40 -19.85 9.53
CA SER A 93 -21.51 -20.26 10.94
C SER A 93 -20.31 -19.75 11.77
N ARG A 94 -20.48 -19.70 13.10
CA ARG A 94 -19.39 -19.27 14.00
C ARG A 94 -18.18 -20.22 13.91
N THR A 95 -18.43 -21.52 13.91
CA THR A 95 -17.41 -22.57 13.75
C THR A 95 -16.56 -22.37 12.50
N LYS A 96 -17.19 -22.15 11.33
CA LYS A 96 -16.44 -21.94 10.08
C LYS A 96 -15.63 -20.64 10.07
N LYS A 97 -16.10 -19.60 10.78
CA LYS A 97 -15.33 -18.36 10.97
C LYS A 97 -14.12 -18.58 11.87
N GLU A 98 -14.26 -19.38 12.91
CA GLU A 98 -13.18 -19.75 13.82
C GLU A 98 -12.11 -20.57 13.09
N GLU A 99 -12.51 -21.58 12.30
CA GLU A 99 -11.61 -22.34 11.42
C GLU A 99 -10.87 -21.42 10.43
N THR A 100 -11.58 -20.45 9.84
CA THR A 100 -10.95 -19.49 8.94
C THR A 100 -9.93 -18.60 9.66
N VAL A 101 -10.22 -18.18 10.90
CA VAL A 101 -9.28 -17.40 11.72
C VAL A 101 -8.05 -18.23 12.05
N GLU A 102 -8.23 -19.50 12.39
CA GLU A 102 -7.12 -20.41 12.70
C GLU A 102 -6.22 -20.66 11.48
N ASN A 103 -6.82 -20.90 10.31
CA ASN A 103 -6.06 -21.01 9.06
C ASN A 103 -5.26 -19.74 8.79
N VAL A 104 -5.87 -18.56 8.94
CA VAL A 104 -5.15 -17.28 8.76
C VAL A 104 -4.02 -17.11 9.78
N LYS A 105 -4.19 -17.56 11.03
CA LYS A 105 -3.11 -17.56 12.03
C LYS A 105 -1.94 -18.46 11.63
N GLN A 106 -2.22 -19.66 11.15
CA GLN A 106 -1.17 -20.58 10.67
C GLN A 106 -0.38 -19.99 9.50
N GLU A 107 -1.07 -19.34 8.56
CA GLU A 107 -0.41 -18.63 7.45
C GLU A 107 0.41 -17.43 7.95
N LEU A 108 -0.08 -16.71 8.98
CA LEU A 108 0.61 -15.57 9.61
C LEU A 108 1.90 -15.99 10.34
N ASP A 109 1.89 -17.15 11.01
CA ASP A 109 3.06 -17.68 11.71
C ASP A 109 4.14 -18.17 10.74
N SER A 110 3.71 -18.70 9.60
CA SER A 110 4.60 -19.22 8.55
C SER A 110 5.08 -18.15 7.57
N CYS A 111 4.63 -16.90 7.70
CA CYS A 111 4.97 -15.82 6.76
C CYS A 111 6.02 -14.86 7.32
N HIS A 112 6.88 -14.35 6.43
CA HIS A 112 7.90 -13.35 6.77
C HIS A 112 7.47 -11.93 6.40
N LEU A 113 6.55 -11.80 5.43
CA LEU A 113 6.00 -10.52 4.99
C LEU A 113 4.51 -10.65 4.70
N ILE A 114 3.77 -9.61 5.09
CA ILE A 114 2.35 -9.45 4.79
C ILE A 114 2.17 -8.13 4.04
N ALA A 115 1.49 -8.17 2.89
CA ALA A 115 1.09 -6.96 2.16
C ALA A 115 -0.45 -6.82 2.14
N ALA A 116 -0.93 -5.59 2.36
CA ALA A 116 -2.33 -5.21 2.28
C ALA A 116 -2.59 -4.50 0.95
N ILE A 117 -3.53 -5.06 0.18
CA ILE A 117 -3.85 -4.63 -1.18
C ILE A 117 -5.32 -4.23 -1.25
N SER A 118 -5.61 -3.00 -1.64
CA SER A 118 -6.97 -2.57 -1.96
C SER A 118 -7.36 -3.02 -3.37
N TYR A 119 -8.44 -3.78 -3.50
CA TYR A 119 -8.85 -4.39 -4.78
C TYR A 119 -10.12 -3.78 -5.41
N LYS A 120 -10.37 -2.49 -5.18
CA LYS A 120 -11.52 -1.78 -5.79
C LYS A 120 -11.36 -1.72 -7.32
N GLY A 121 -12.45 -2.03 -8.04
CA GLY A 121 -12.48 -1.91 -9.50
C GLY A 121 -11.72 -3.00 -10.28
N LEU A 122 -11.25 -4.07 -9.63
CA LEU A 122 -10.58 -5.19 -10.32
C LEU A 122 -11.59 -6.20 -10.87
N THR A 123 -11.37 -6.64 -12.12
CA THR A 123 -12.15 -7.73 -12.72
C THR A 123 -11.65 -9.09 -12.24
N VAL A 124 -12.49 -10.13 -12.37
CA VAL A 124 -12.11 -11.50 -12.00
C VAL A 124 -10.93 -12.01 -12.85
N SER A 125 -10.90 -11.66 -14.15
CA SER A 125 -9.80 -12.02 -15.05
C SER A 125 -8.46 -11.43 -14.59
N GLN A 126 -8.46 -10.17 -14.17
CA GLN A 126 -7.27 -9.50 -13.64
C GLN A 126 -6.80 -10.11 -12.32
N PHE A 127 -7.73 -10.52 -11.45
CA PHE A 127 -7.38 -11.23 -10.22
C PHE A 127 -6.77 -12.61 -10.52
N GLN A 128 -7.22 -13.28 -11.59
CA GLN A 128 -6.66 -14.54 -12.03
C GLN A 128 -5.26 -14.36 -12.65
N GLU A 129 -5.06 -13.32 -13.46
CA GLU A 129 -3.71 -12.91 -13.94
C GLU A 129 -2.76 -12.68 -12.75
N LEU A 130 -3.21 -11.94 -11.73
CA LEU A 130 -2.41 -11.69 -10.54
C LEU A 130 -2.05 -12.99 -9.80
N ARG A 131 -2.98 -13.94 -9.66
CA ARG A 131 -2.69 -15.24 -9.05
C ARG A 131 -1.67 -16.07 -9.83
N THR A 132 -1.68 -15.98 -11.16
CA THR A 132 -0.70 -16.68 -12.02
C THR A 132 0.67 -16.02 -12.00
N GLN A 133 0.73 -14.69 -11.87
CA GLN A 133 1.98 -13.95 -11.80
C GLN A 133 2.67 -14.03 -10.44
N LEU A 134 1.92 -14.30 -9.37
CA LEU A 134 2.47 -14.51 -8.04
C LEU A 134 3.18 -15.88 -7.98
N PRO A 135 4.35 -15.96 -7.33
CA PRO A 135 5.04 -17.23 -7.17
C PRO A 135 4.25 -18.16 -6.25
N GLU A 136 4.39 -19.47 -6.44
CA GLU A 136 3.70 -20.51 -5.64
C GLU A 136 4.02 -20.42 -4.14
N THR A 137 5.12 -19.76 -3.79
CA THR A 137 5.55 -19.49 -2.41
C THR A 137 4.75 -18.38 -1.72
N THR A 138 3.83 -17.74 -2.44
CA THR A 138 3.00 -16.64 -1.95
C THR A 138 1.53 -17.04 -1.99
N LYS A 139 0.80 -16.75 -0.90
CA LYS A 139 -0.64 -17.00 -0.81
C LYS A 139 -1.41 -15.69 -0.79
N LEU A 140 -2.38 -15.57 -1.70
CA LEU A 140 -3.28 -14.43 -1.77
C LEU A 140 -4.66 -14.80 -1.20
N LEU A 141 -5.00 -14.25 -0.04
CA LEU A 141 -6.27 -14.49 0.64
C LEU A 141 -7.07 -13.19 0.79
N VAL A 142 -8.35 -13.25 0.43
CA VAL A 142 -9.30 -12.17 0.69
C VAL A 142 -10.05 -12.52 1.97
N ALA A 143 -9.80 -11.77 3.04
CA ALA A 143 -10.37 -12.05 4.36
C ALA A 143 -11.04 -10.80 4.93
N LYS A 144 -12.16 -11.01 5.65
CA LYS A 144 -12.89 -9.93 6.32
C LYS A 144 -12.00 -9.31 7.40
N ASN A 145 -11.98 -7.98 7.46
CA ASN A 145 -11.09 -7.21 8.35
C ASN A 145 -11.22 -7.62 9.83
N THR A 146 -12.45 -7.89 10.30
CA THR A 146 -12.67 -8.35 11.68
C THR A 146 -12.08 -9.72 11.98
N LEU A 147 -11.98 -10.61 10.98
CA LEU A 147 -11.36 -11.93 11.16
C LEU A 147 -9.84 -11.79 11.26
N VAL A 148 -9.24 -10.95 10.42
CA VAL A 148 -7.80 -10.70 10.46
C VAL A 148 -7.41 -9.94 11.72
N TYR A 149 -8.25 -9.02 12.19
CA TYR A 149 -8.04 -8.34 13.47
C TYR A 149 -7.89 -9.35 14.62
N LYS A 150 -8.80 -10.33 14.70
CA LYS A 150 -8.74 -11.41 15.70
C LYS A 150 -7.58 -12.37 15.49
N ALA A 151 -7.12 -12.56 14.25
CA ALA A 151 -5.97 -13.39 13.95
C ALA A 151 -4.65 -12.75 14.41
N ILE A 152 -4.56 -11.41 14.33
CA ILE A 152 -3.37 -10.64 14.70
C ILE A 152 -3.29 -10.35 16.21
N GLU A 153 -4.43 -10.35 16.92
CA GLU A 153 -4.46 -10.29 18.38
C GLU A 153 -3.77 -11.52 19.00
N GLY A 154 -2.47 -11.39 19.28
CA GLY A 154 -1.62 -12.44 19.83
C GLY A 154 -0.28 -12.62 19.11
N ILE A 155 -0.10 -12.00 17.93
CA ILE A 155 1.12 -12.13 17.12
C ILE A 155 1.82 -10.76 16.98
N LYS A 156 3.10 -10.77 16.61
CA LYS A 156 3.96 -9.58 16.39
C LYS A 156 3.47 -8.62 15.30
N TRP A 157 2.39 -8.96 14.57
CA TRP A 157 1.87 -8.22 13.42
C TRP A 157 0.86 -7.10 13.76
N ALA A 158 0.77 -6.69 15.04
CA ALA A 158 -0.19 -5.68 15.50
C ALA A 158 -0.07 -4.31 14.77
N ALA A 159 1.08 -4.02 14.16
CA ALA A 159 1.33 -2.84 13.35
C ALA A 159 0.45 -2.76 12.07
N LEU A 160 -0.27 -3.83 11.71
CA LEU A 160 -1.14 -3.90 10.53
C LEU A 160 -2.55 -3.32 10.75
N LYS A 161 -2.95 -3.05 12.00
CA LYS A 161 -4.26 -2.49 12.36
C LYS A 161 -4.70 -1.25 11.53
N PRO A 162 -3.85 -0.25 11.24
CA PRO A 162 -4.28 0.92 10.46
C PRO A 162 -4.64 0.58 9.01
N CYS A 163 -4.01 -0.45 8.42
CA CYS A 163 -4.28 -0.88 7.05
C CYS A 163 -5.57 -1.67 6.91
N MET A 164 -6.17 -2.11 8.01
CA MET A 164 -7.41 -2.90 8.02
C MET A 164 -8.68 -2.09 7.73
N LYS A 165 -8.57 -0.88 7.17
CA LYS A 165 -9.71 -0.05 6.79
C LYS A 165 -9.96 -0.18 5.29
N GLY A 166 -11.21 -0.45 4.90
CA GLY A 166 -11.60 -0.60 3.51
C GLY A 166 -11.61 -2.05 3.02
N MET A 167 -11.50 -2.21 1.70
CA MET A 167 -11.53 -3.52 1.03
C MET A 167 -10.09 -4.02 0.91
N ASN A 168 -9.72 -5.07 1.66
CA ASN A 168 -8.34 -5.53 1.70
C ASN A 168 -8.22 -6.99 1.27
N ALA A 169 -7.31 -7.23 0.35
CA ALA A 169 -6.72 -8.53 0.08
C ALA A 169 -5.37 -8.61 0.78
N TRP A 170 -5.09 -9.77 1.36
CA TRP A 170 -3.87 -10.04 2.11
C TRP A 170 -2.98 -10.95 1.30
N LEU A 171 -1.75 -10.52 1.09
CA LEU A 171 -0.71 -11.29 0.44
C LEU A 171 0.27 -11.77 1.52
N PHE A 172 0.34 -13.09 1.69
CA PHE A 172 1.25 -13.76 2.62
C PHE A 172 2.44 -14.32 1.85
N VAL A 173 3.64 -13.88 2.20
CA VAL A 173 4.88 -14.37 1.58
C VAL A 173 5.56 -15.32 2.56
N HIS A 174 5.63 -16.60 2.19
CA HIS A 174 6.25 -17.65 3.03
C HIS A 174 7.75 -17.81 2.76
N SER A 175 8.23 -17.38 1.59
CA SER A 175 9.66 -17.39 1.28
C SER A 175 10.33 -16.09 1.73
N GLU A 176 11.62 -16.17 2.07
CA GLU A 176 12.46 -15.00 2.33
C GLU A 176 12.62 -14.09 1.09
N GLU A 177 12.21 -14.56 -0.09
CA GLU A 177 12.23 -13.80 -1.33
C GLU A 177 11.05 -12.80 -1.45
N ILE A 178 11.05 -11.84 -0.54
CA ILE A 178 10.14 -10.69 -0.52
C ILE A 178 10.05 -9.95 -1.86
N PRO A 179 11.16 -9.59 -2.55
CA PRO A 179 11.07 -8.83 -3.80
C PRO A 179 10.36 -9.61 -4.92
N ALA A 180 10.36 -10.95 -4.88
CA ALA A 180 9.72 -11.78 -5.88
C ALA A 180 8.19 -11.68 -5.84
N ALA A 181 7.60 -11.44 -4.67
CA ALA A 181 6.16 -11.21 -4.54
C ALA A 181 5.77 -9.75 -4.84
N LEU A 182 6.65 -8.79 -4.53
CA LEU A 182 6.35 -7.36 -4.67
C LEU A 182 6.55 -6.83 -6.10
N LYS A 183 7.52 -7.35 -6.86
CA LYS A 183 7.78 -6.95 -8.25
C LYS A 183 6.59 -7.21 -9.19
N PRO A 184 5.96 -8.40 -9.20
CA PRO A 184 4.77 -8.65 -10.02
C PRO A 184 3.63 -7.72 -9.63
N TYR A 185 3.42 -7.49 -8.35
CA TYR A 185 2.36 -6.61 -7.88
C TYR A 185 2.55 -5.15 -8.33
N ARG A 186 3.78 -4.61 -8.31
CA ARG A 186 4.04 -3.27 -8.86
C ARG A 186 3.91 -3.20 -10.38
N THR A 187 4.36 -4.23 -11.09
CA THR A 187 4.17 -4.32 -12.53
C THR A 187 2.68 -4.30 -12.86
N PHE A 188 1.88 -5.07 -12.13
CA PHE A 188 0.44 -5.08 -12.22
C PHE A 188 -0.19 -3.70 -11.92
N GLN A 189 0.25 -2.99 -10.87
CA GLN A 189 -0.18 -1.62 -10.60
C GLN A 189 0.12 -0.68 -11.77
N ARG A 190 1.31 -0.78 -12.36
CA ARG A 190 1.76 0.08 -13.47
C ARG A 190 1.01 -0.20 -14.76
N GLU A 191 0.81 -1.46 -15.10
CA GLU A 191 0.14 -1.90 -16.32
C GLU A 191 -1.31 -1.46 -16.36
N LYS A 192 -2.02 -1.60 -15.25
CA LYS A 192 -3.45 -1.32 -15.22
C LYS A 192 -3.76 0.16 -15.00
N LYS A 193 -2.76 1.02 -14.72
CA LYS A 193 -2.92 2.47 -14.45
C LYS A 193 -4.13 2.79 -13.57
N LEU A 194 -4.44 1.88 -12.63
CA LEU A 194 -5.52 2.08 -11.70
C LEU A 194 -4.98 3.03 -10.64
N GLU A 195 -5.41 4.29 -10.69
CA GLU A 195 -5.21 5.24 -9.59
C GLU A 195 -5.83 4.74 -8.26
N GLU A 196 -6.59 3.64 -8.29
CA GLU A 196 -7.35 3.10 -7.16
C GLU A 196 -6.78 1.82 -6.53
N ASN A 197 -5.70 1.24 -7.05
CA ASN A 197 -5.02 0.12 -6.37
C ASN A 197 -4.06 0.69 -5.31
N ASP A 198 -4.66 1.37 -4.34
CA ASP A 198 -3.98 2.05 -3.26
C ASP A 198 -3.40 0.99 -2.34
N PHE A 199 -2.13 0.65 -2.60
CA PHE A 199 -1.36 -0.23 -1.75
C PHE A 199 -1.38 0.35 -0.34
N THR A 200 -2.11 -0.32 0.55
CA THR A 200 -2.43 0.25 1.86
C THR A 200 -1.23 0.15 2.80
N GLY A 201 -0.30 -0.77 2.52
CA GLY A 201 0.96 -0.94 3.21
C GLY A 201 1.39 -2.40 3.30
N ALA A 202 2.65 -2.62 3.67
CA ALA A 202 3.17 -3.93 4.02
C ALA A 202 3.71 -3.92 5.44
N VAL A 203 3.78 -5.08 6.08
CA VAL A 203 4.51 -5.25 7.32
C VAL A 203 5.58 -6.29 7.06
N PHE A 204 6.82 -5.95 7.42
CA PHE A 204 7.96 -6.83 7.34
C PHE A 204 8.69 -6.79 8.68
N GLU A 205 8.97 -7.96 9.26
CA GLU A 205 9.63 -8.10 10.57
C GLU A 205 8.97 -7.28 11.70
N GLY A 206 7.64 -7.13 11.65
CA GLY A 206 6.88 -6.33 12.63
C GLY A 206 6.97 -4.81 12.45
N LYS A 207 7.71 -4.31 11.44
CA LYS A 207 7.72 -2.90 11.06
C LYS A 207 6.70 -2.65 9.95
N PHE A 208 5.91 -1.60 10.13
CA PHE A 208 4.95 -1.15 9.13
C PHE A 208 5.63 -0.27 8.07
N TYR A 209 5.39 -0.60 6.80
CA TYR A 209 5.87 0.12 5.63
C TYR A 209 4.68 0.65 4.83
N GLY A 210 4.62 1.97 4.68
CA GLY A 210 3.57 2.63 3.91
C GLY A 210 3.79 2.58 2.39
N PRO A 211 2.91 3.22 1.60
CA PRO A 211 3.02 3.26 0.14
C PRO A 211 4.28 3.95 -0.38
N GLY A 212 4.80 4.95 0.34
CA GLY A 212 6.05 5.62 -0.01
C GLY A 212 7.30 4.76 0.19
N GLU A 213 7.25 3.84 1.15
CA GLU A 213 8.39 2.99 1.54
C GLU A 213 8.37 1.63 0.82
N PHE A 214 7.33 1.35 0.05
CA PHE A 214 7.21 0.15 -0.78
C PHE A 214 8.41 -0.04 -1.72
N LYS A 215 8.94 1.06 -2.27
CA LYS A 215 10.14 1.03 -3.13
C LYS A 215 11.36 0.44 -2.42
N ALA A 216 11.47 0.61 -1.10
CA ALA A 216 12.58 0.05 -0.33
C ALA A 216 12.46 -1.47 -0.21
N LEU A 217 11.22 -2.00 -0.06
CA LEU A 217 10.96 -3.44 0.00
C LEU A 217 11.20 -4.13 -1.35
N GLU A 218 10.97 -3.44 -2.46
CA GLU A 218 11.25 -3.97 -3.80
C GLU A 218 12.73 -4.02 -4.16
N ASN A 219 13.48 -3.03 -3.69
CA ASN A 219 14.92 -2.94 -3.92
C ASN A 219 15.70 -3.89 -3.02
N LEU A 220 15.02 -4.72 -2.21
CA LEU A 220 15.69 -5.77 -1.48
C LEU A 220 16.37 -6.74 -2.47
N PRO A 221 17.68 -6.94 -2.34
CA PRO A 221 18.40 -7.88 -3.19
C PRO A 221 17.92 -9.31 -2.91
N THR A 222 18.07 -10.18 -3.92
CA THR A 222 17.83 -11.62 -3.78
C THR A 222 18.83 -12.24 -2.81
N ARG A 223 18.55 -13.45 -2.30
CA ARG A 223 19.44 -14.13 -1.33
C ARG A 223 20.88 -14.25 -1.85
N ALA A 224 21.05 -14.62 -3.12
CA ALA A 224 22.35 -14.71 -3.77
C ALA A 224 23.08 -13.36 -3.80
N GLU A 225 22.36 -12.28 -4.09
CA GLU A 225 22.90 -10.92 -4.09
C GLU A 225 23.24 -10.42 -2.68
N VAL A 226 22.40 -10.73 -1.67
CA VAL A 226 22.68 -10.45 -0.26
C VAL A 226 23.97 -11.16 0.17
N TYR A 227 24.12 -12.44 -0.14
CA TYR A 227 25.35 -13.17 0.15
C TYR A 227 26.55 -12.60 -0.62
N ALA A 228 26.38 -12.26 -1.89
CA ALA A 228 27.44 -11.63 -2.68
C ALA A 228 27.86 -10.27 -2.11
N GLN A 229 26.92 -9.48 -1.59
CA GLN A 229 27.20 -8.19 -0.96
C GLN A 229 27.94 -8.36 0.37
N ILE A 230 27.55 -9.34 1.20
CA ILE A 230 28.25 -9.68 2.43
C ILE A 230 29.67 -10.16 2.12
N LEU A 231 29.81 -11.10 1.19
CA LEU A 231 31.12 -11.62 0.76
C LEU A 231 31.98 -10.53 0.12
N GLY A 232 31.39 -9.64 -0.69
CA GLY A 232 32.04 -8.48 -1.27
C GLY A 232 32.53 -7.48 -0.22
N SER A 233 31.71 -7.24 0.82
CA SER A 233 32.06 -6.36 1.94
C SER A 233 33.22 -6.93 2.78
N ILE A 234 33.33 -8.25 2.89
CA ILE A 234 34.46 -8.92 3.56
C ILE A 234 35.70 -8.95 2.65
N LYS A 235 35.52 -9.24 1.36
CA LYS A 235 36.61 -9.37 0.38
C LYS A 235 37.24 -8.02 0.02
N GLY A 236 36.47 -6.94 0.02
CA GLY A 236 36.93 -5.58 -0.27
C GLY A 236 38.14 -5.15 0.56
N PRO A 237 38.05 -5.09 1.90
CA PRO A 237 39.17 -4.72 2.75
C PRO A 237 40.32 -5.73 2.68
N ALA A 238 40.03 -7.04 2.59
CA ALA A 238 41.09 -8.05 2.43
C ALA A 238 41.91 -7.84 1.14
N SER A 239 41.24 -7.52 0.03
CA SER A 239 41.90 -7.23 -1.25
C SER A 239 42.66 -5.90 -1.22
N ALA A 240 42.14 -4.90 -0.51
CA ALA A 240 42.83 -3.62 -0.31
C ALA A 240 44.14 -3.80 0.47
N VAL A 241 44.13 -4.59 1.55
CA VAL A 241 45.34 -4.88 2.34
C VAL A 241 46.39 -5.59 1.49
N VAL A 242 46.02 -6.64 0.77
CA VAL A 242 46.95 -7.32 -0.16
C VAL A 242 47.48 -6.37 -1.23
N GLY A 243 46.62 -5.49 -1.75
CA GLY A 243 47.01 -4.45 -2.70
C GLY A 243 48.05 -3.49 -2.12
N THR A 244 47.86 -3.02 -0.89
CA THR A 244 48.81 -2.08 -0.24
C THR A 244 50.17 -2.71 0.04
N ILE A 245 50.22 -4.01 0.38
CA ILE A 245 51.49 -4.73 0.61
C ILE A 245 52.23 -4.96 -0.72
N GLN A 246 51.49 -5.26 -1.79
CA GLN A 246 52.08 -5.55 -3.11
C GLN A 246 52.41 -4.29 -3.92
N ALA A 247 51.80 -3.15 -3.61
CA ALA A 247 52.01 -1.87 -4.31
C ALA A 247 53.49 -1.45 -4.39
N PRO A 248 54.25 -1.34 -3.29
CA PRO A 248 55.65 -0.89 -3.36
C PRO A 248 56.54 -1.84 -4.18
N ALA A 249 56.30 -3.16 -4.10
CA ALA A 249 57.05 -4.14 -4.89
C ALA A 249 56.76 -4.01 -6.39
N ARG A 250 55.49 -3.75 -6.76
CA ARG A 250 55.09 -3.53 -8.15
C ARG A 250 55.65 -2.22 -8.70
N ASP A 251 55.57 -1.13 -7.93
CA ASP A 251 56.07 0.17 -8.34
C ASP A 251 57.58 0.11 -8.61
N PHE A 252 58.34 -0.59 -7.76
CA PHE A 252 59.77 -0.81 -7.97
C PHE A 252 60.06 -1.53 -9.30
N VAL A 253 59.38 -2.65 -9.57
CA VAL A 253 59.54 -3.41 -10.82
C VAL A 253 59.12 -2.59 -12.04
N LEU A 254 58.05 -1.80 -11.94
CA LEU A 254 57.59 -0.91 -13.02
C LEU A 254 58.61 0.19 -13.32
N THR A 255 59.23 0.76 -12.28
CA THR A 255 60.26 1.80 -12.42
C THR A 255 61.51 1.25 -13.12
N LEU A 256 61.97 0.05 -12.73
CA LEU A 256 63.07 -0.63 -13.39
C LEU A 256 62.76 -0.96 -14.86
N LYS A 257 61.56 -1.47 -15.15
CA LYS A 257 61.12 -1.72 -16.53
C LYS A 257 61.10 -0.44 -17.36
N ALA A 258 60.62 0.67 -16.80
CA ALA A 258 60.62 1.96 -17.48
C ALA A 258 62.05 2.45 -17.78
N TYR A 259 62.99 2.21 -16.87
CA TYR A 259 64.40 2.54 -17.09
C TYR A 259 65.04 1.69 -18.20
N CYS A 260 64.85 0.36 -18.17
CA CYS A 260 65.33 -0.52 -19.22
C CYS A 260 64.79 -0.11 -20.60
N LYS A 261 63.50 0.23 -20.69
CA LYS A 261 62.87 0.66 -21.94
C LYS A 261 63.47 1.95 -22.51
N LYS A 262 63.80 2.93 -21.64
CA LYS A 262 64.48 4.15 -22.09
C LYS A 262 65.84 3.87 -22.71
N LEU A 263 66.61 2.96 -22.11
CA LEU A 263 67.92 2.58 -22.65
C LEU A 263 67.81 1.84 -24.00
N GLU A 264 66.73 1.10 -24.24
CA GLU A 264 66.47 0.48 -25.54
C GLU A 264 66.07 1.51 -26.61
N GLU A 265 65.30 2.53 -26.24
CA GLU A 265 64.90 3.63 -27.14
C GLU A 265 66.05 4.61 -27.45
N GLU A 266 67.00 4.80 -26.52
CA GLU A 266 68.22 5.59 -26.73
C GLU A 266 69.33 4.81 -27.47
N GLY A 267 69.24 3.47 -27.48
CA GLY A 267 70.16 2.57 -28.17
C GLY A 267 69.74 2.20 -29.61
N GLN A 268 68.64 2.75 -30.10
CA GLN A 268 68.14 2.62 -31.49
C GLN A 268 68.25 3.96 -32.22
#